data_AF-A6JDR0-F1
#
_entry.id   AF-A6JDR0-F1
#
_cell.length_a   1.000
_cell.length_b   1.000
_cell.length_c   1.000
_cell.angle_alpha   90.00
_cell.angle_beta   90.00
_cell.angle_gamma   90.00
#
_symmetry.space_group_name_H-M   'P 1'
#
loop_
_entity.id
_entity.type
_entity.pdbx_description
1 polymer ?
#
loop_
_entity_poly.entity_id
_entity_poly.type
_entity_poly.pdbx_seq_one_letter_code
_entity_poly.pdbx_strand_id
1 'polypeptide(L)' 'MERRIRPWINKKIIEYIGEEEATLVDFVCSKVMAHSSPQSILDDVAMVLDEEAEVFIVKMWRLLIYETEAKKIGLVK' A
#
# COMPACT_ATOMS: atom_id res chain seq x y z
N MET A 1 9.92 2.26 -3.02
CA MET A 1 8.92 2.86 -2.12
C MET A 1 8.40 4.20 -2.66
N GLU A 2 9.23 5.25 -2.71
CA GLU A 2 8.76 6.62 -2.97
C GLU A 2 8.24 6.90 -4.37
N ARG A 3 8.77 6.24 -5.41
CA ARG A 3 8.41 6.57 -6.81
C ARG A 3 7.07 6.02 -7.30
N ARG A 4 6.65 4.86 -6.80
CA ARG A 4 5.45 4.15 -7.30
C ARG A 4 4.53 3.67 -6.20
N ILE A 5 5.07 3.05 -5.15
CA ILE A 5 4.26 2.50 -4.06
C ILE A 5 3.56 3.61 -3.27
N ARG A 6 4.30 4.60 -2.74
CA ARG A 6 3.69 5.70 -1.95
C ARG A 6 2.68 6.53 -2.76
N PRO A 7 2.96 6.95 -4.01
CA PRO A 7 1.97 7.64 -4.85
C PRO A 7 0.72 6.81 -5.12
N TRP A 8 0.87 5.49 -5.32
CA TRP A 8 -0.26 4.59 -5.51
C TRP A 8 -1.10 4.47 -4.24
N ILE A 9 -0.46 4.33 -3.07
CA ILE A 9 -1.16 4.30 -1.77
C ILE A 9 -1.94 5.60 -1.57
N ASN A 10 -1.30 6.76 -1.75
CA ASN A 10 -1.96 8.07 -1.61
C ASN A 10 -3.20 8.18 -2.51
N LYS A 11 -3.06 7.81 -3.78
CA LYS A 11 -4.19 7.80 -4.72
C LYS A 11 -5.34 6.91 -4.24
N LYS A 12 -5.03 5.72 -3.71
CA LYS A 12 -6.05 4.80 -3.21
C LYS A 12 -6.72 5.29 -1.95
N ILE A 13 -5.97 5.86 -1.02
CA ILE A 13 -6.55 6.45 0.20
C ILE A 13 -7.55 7.57 -0.17
N ILE A 14 -7.20 8.46 -1.10
CA ILE A 14 -8.13 9.50 -1.60
C ILE A 14 -9.37 8.87 -2.25
N GLU A 15 -9.20 7.82 -3.07
CA GLU A 15 -10.33 7.14 -3.70
C GLU A 15 -11.28 6.47 -2.69
N TYR A 16 -10.78 5.98 -1.56
CA TYR A 16 -11.58 5.31 -0.54
C TYR A 16 -12.20 6.27 0.49
N ILE A 17 -11.47 7.29 0.91
CA ILE A 17 -11.90 8.23 1.98
C ILE A 17 -12.56 9.48 1.39
N GLY A 18 -12.22 9.85 0.15
CA GLY A 18 -12.69 11.07 -0.51
C GLY A 18 -11.79 12.29 -0.27
N GLU A 19 -10.75 12.16 0.56
CA GLU A 19 -9.78 13.22 0.86
C GLU A 19 -8.36 12.68 1.09
N GLU A 20 -7.39 13.58 1.12
CA GLU A 20 -6.01 13.24 1.46
C GLU A 20 -5.87 12.96 2.96
N GLU A 21 -5.43 11.75 3.30
CA GLU A 21 -5.11 11.37 4.67
C GLU A 21 -3.64 10.95 4.77
N ALA A 22 -2.76 11.95 4.93
CA ALA A 22 -1.31 11.75 4.90
C ALA A 22 -0.82 10.82 6.04
N THR A 23 -1.49 10.84 7.20
CA THR A 23 -1.07 10.02 8.34
C THR A 23 -1.30 8.53 8.07
N LEU A 24 -2.42 8.17 7.42
CA LEU A 24 -2.71 6.81 7.00
C LEU A 24 -1.74 6.35 5.89
N VAL A 25 -1.44 7.22 4.92
CA VAL A 25 -0.44 6.92 3.88
C VAL A 25 0.91 6.60 4.49
N ASP A 26 1.39 7.43 5.42
CA ASP A 26 2.69 7.24 6.07
C ASP A 26 2.68 6.01 6.99
N PHE A 27 1.57 5.75 7.68
CA PHE A 27 1.37 4.54 8.48
C PHE A 27 1.51 3.27 7.62
N VAL A 28 0.76 3.16 6.52
CA VAL A 28 0.84 2.00 5.61
C VAL A 28 2.25 1.89 5.03
N CYS A 29 2.85 3.02 4.64
CA CYS A 29 4.23 3.02 4.12
C CYS A 29 5.23 2.48 5.15
N SER A 30 5.10 2.89 6.40
CA SER A 30 5.98 2.43 7.49
C SER A 30 5.89 0.92 7.71
N LYS A 31 4.67 0.35 7.70
CA LYS A 31 4.44 -1.09 7.86
C LYS A 31 5.03 -1.92 6.73
N VAL A 32 4.89 -1.43 5.49
CA VAL A 32 5.52 -2.04 4.31
C VAL A 32 7.04 -2.03 4.43
N MET A 33 7.63 -0.89 4.84
CA MET A 33 9.07 -0.76 5.05
C MET A 33 9.58 -1.61 6.22
N ALA A 34 8.74 -1.85 7.22
CA ALA A 34 9.01 -2.78 8.32
C ALA A 34 8.85 -4.26 7.94
N HIS A 35 8.59 -4.57 6.66
CA HIS A 35 8.34 -5.94 6.18
C HIS A 35 7.23 -6.67 6.95
N SER A 36 6.21 -5.92 7.40
CA SER A 36 5.06 -6.49 8.10
C SER A 36 4.29 -7.44 7.18
N SER A 37 3.63 -8.45 7.74
CA SER A 37 2.83 -9.39 6.95
C SER A 37 1.59 -8.69 6.37
N PRO A 38 1.06 -9.15 5.21
CA PRO A 38 -0.15 -8.57 4.63
C PRO A 38 -1.32 -8.58 5.60
N GLN A 39 -1.48 -9.66 6.37
CA GLN A 39 -2.54 -9.80 7.36
C GLN A 39 -2.42 -8.74 8.46
N SER A 40 -1.22 -8.51 9.00
CA SER A 40 -1.02 -7.48 10.03
C SER A 40 -1.36 -6.08 9.52
N ILE A 41 -1.07 -5.78 8.26
CA ILE A 41 -1.41 -4.48 7.68
C ILE A 41 -2.91 -4.39 7.41
N LEU A 42 -3.53 -5.48 6.96
CA LEU A 42 -4.97 -5.56 6.78
C LEU A 42 -5.72 -5.31 8.08
N ASP A 43 -5.33 -5.98 9.16
CA ASP A 43 -5.99 -5.84 10.46
C ASP A 43 -5.96 -4.39 10.96
N ASP A 44 -4.84 -3.69 10.77
CA ASP A 44 -4.73 -2.27 11.14
C ASP A 44 -5.54 -1.34 10.22
N VAL A 45 -5.50 -1.58 8.91
CA VAL A 45 -6.16 -0.72 7.91
C VAL A 45 -7.67 -0.94 7.86
N ALA A 46 -8.15 -2.14 8.20
CA ALA A 46 -9.57 -2.46 8.29
C ALA A 46 -10.30 -1.62 9.33
N MET A 47 -9.61 -1.12 10.35
CA MET A 47 -10.17 -0.20 11.35
C MET A 47 -10.58 1.17 10.75
N VAL A 48 -10.11 1.49 9.53
CA VAL A 48 -10.36 2.77 8.86
C VAL A 48 -11.12 2.59 7.55
N LEU A 49 -10.81 1.53 6.79
CA LEU A 49 -11.39 1.29 5.46
C LEU A 49 -12.44 0.17 5.43
N ASP A 50 -12.77 -0.43 6.58
CA ASP A 50 -13.75 -1.52 6.72
C ASP A 50 -13.56 -2.61 5.63
N GLU A 51 -14.61 -2.94 4.88
CA GLU A 51 -14.61 -3.97 3.83
C GLU A 51 -13.72 -3.64 2.62
N GLU A 52 -13.40 -2.37 2.39
CA GLU A 52 -12.53 -1.94 1.29
C GLU A 52 -11.04 -2.23 1.57
N ALA A 53 -10.68 -2.47 2.83
CA ALA A 53 -9.30 -2.72 3.24
C ALA A 53 -8.73 -3.98 2.56
N GLU A 54 -9.50 -5.06 2.44
CA GLU A 54 -9.03 -6.31 1.84
C GLU A 54 -8.62 -6.09 0.37
N VAL A 55 -9.49 -5.44 -0.40
CA VAL A 55 -9.24 -5.13 -1.81
C VAL A 55 -8.05 -4.20 -1.96
N PHE A 56 -7.92 -3.20 -1.08
CA PHE A 56 -6.76 -2.32 -1.03
C PHE A 56 -5.45 -3.09 -0.79
N ILE A 57 -5.39 -3.94 0.23
CA ILE A 57 -4.19 -4.72 0.57
C ILE A 57 -3.83 -5.71 -0.54
N VAL A 58 -4.80 -6.41 -1.14
CA VAL A 58 -4.54 -7.33 -2.26
C VAL A 58 -3.92 -6.59 -3.45
N LYS A 59 -4.46 -5.42 -3.82
CA LYS A 59 -3.93 -4.62 -4.93
C LYS A 59 -2.54 -4.07 -4.60
N MET A 60 -2.33 -3.63 -3.36
CA MET A 60 -1.03 -3.16 -2.88
C MET A 60 0.03 -4.26 -2.96
N TRP A 61 -0.31 -5.47 -2.51
CA TRP A 61 0.61 -6.60 -2.51
C TRP A 61 0.99 -7.04 -3.91
N ARG A 62 0.04 -7.06 -4.85
CA ARG A 62 0.31 -7.30 -6.28
C ARG A 62 1.29 -6.28 -6.84
N LEU A 63 1.12 -5.00 -6.50
CA LEU A 63 2.04 -3.94 -6.91
C LEU A 63 3.44 -4.14 -6.32
N LEU A 64 3.55 -4.47 -5.03
CA LEU A 64 4.83 -4.74 -4.38
C LEU A 64 5.58 -5.90 -5.04
N ILE A 65 4.90 -7.03 -5.25
CA ILE A 65 5.48 -8.19 -5.94
C ILE A 65 5.96 -7.79 -7.33
N TYR A 66 5.12 -7.11 -8.11
CA TYR A 66 5.50 -6.65 -9.44
C TYR A 66 6.75 -5.76 -9.41
N GLU A 67 6.78 -4.74 -8.55
CA GLU A 67 7.91 -3.82 -8.44
C GLU A 67 9.19 -4.53 -8.00
N THR A 68 9.09 -5.47 -7.07
CA THR A 68 10.23 -6.28 -6.63
C THR A 68 10.77 -7.16 -7.75
N GLU A 69 9.91 -7.91 -8.46
CA GLU A 69 10.34 -8.79 -9.54
C GLU A 69 10.83 -8.00 -10.77
N ALA A 70 10.14 -6.92 -11.15
CA ALA A 70 10.55 -6.04 -12.22
C ALA A 70 11.92 -5.41 -11.95
N LYS A 71 12.21 -5.03 -10.69
CA LYS A 71 13.52 -4.50 -10.30
C LYS A 71 14.61 -5.58 -10.37
N LYS A 72 14.32 -6.81 -9.97
CA LYS A 72 15.27 -7.94 -10.04
C LYS A 72 15.74 -8.20 -11.48
N ILE A 73 14.86 -8.06 -12.46
CA ILE A 73 15.17 -8.28 -13.89
C ILE A 73 15.59 -7.01 -14.64
N GLY A 74 15.69 -5.86 -13.97
CA GLY A 74 16.10 -4.59 -14.57
C GLY A 74 15.04 -3.91 -15.46
N LEU A 75 13.76 -4.29 -15.35
CA LEU A 75 12.64 -3.67 -16.10
C LEU A 75 12.30 -2.27 -15.57
N VAL A 76 12.55 -2.00 -14.29
CA VAL A 76 12.30 -0.71 -13.63
C VAL A 76 13.55 -0.24 -12.88
N LYS A 77 13.81 1.08 -12.92
CA LYS A 77 14.98 1.76 -12.30
C LYS A 77 14.74 2.18 -10.85
#